data_AF-B3QWG0-F1
#
_entry.id   AF-B3QWG0-F1
#
_cell.length_a   1.000
_cell.length_b   1.000
_cell.length_c   1.000
_cell.angle_alpha   90.00
_cell.angle_beta   90.00
_cell.angle_gamma   90.00
#
_symmetry.space_group_name_H-M   'P 1'
#
loop_
_entity.id
_entity.type
_entity.pdbx_description
1 polymer ?
#
loop_
_entity_poly.entity_id
_entity_poly.type
_entity_poly.pdbx_seq_one_letter_code
_entity_poly.pdbx_strand_id
1 'polypeptide(L)'
;MKIVNPLYDKAFKYLMANDKFAKKVLSVILDVEVEEVTLDQQETIFPDEKRQLTLFRLDFKAVIKEADGSRKTVLIELQKSKFSTDIQRFRNYLGANYMAKPKKREDESAMAEYQAAYPIITIYILGYNMEDLPYMAVTVNREIIDSVSKERLNVKSFFVEHLTHQSHIIQVRRLPKERRTRLEKFLTLFNQKWISKEADYILELEETPEEFADMVEYLRSPLMDESFRRNLEAEEEIDRIFDEQEAKYIKKNSRSRSSKS
;
A
#
# COMPACT_ATOMS: atom_id res chain seq x y z
N MET A 1 -15.03 -9.98 17.12
CA MET A 1 -15.89 -9.71 15.94
C MET A 1 -15.13 -10.15 14.68
N LYS A 2 -15.75 -10.85 13.71
CA LYS A 2 -15.04 -11.33 12.50
C LYS A 2 -15.16 -10.33 11.35
N ILE A 3 -14.05 -9.94 10.73
CA ILE A 3 -14.02 -9.12 9.49
C ILE A 3 -13.18 -9.80 8.42
N VAL A 4 -13.36 -9.43 7.15
CA VAL A 4 -12.37 -9.77 6.12
C VAL A 4 -11.04 -9.05 6.42
N ASN A 5 -9.93 -9.75 6.28
CA ASN A 5 -8.58 -9.23 6.50
C ASN A 5 -8.22 -8.25 5.38
N PRO A 6 -8.07 -6.94 5.65
CA PRO A 6 -7.74 -5.96 4.62
C PRO A 6 -6.31 -6.09 4.07
N LEU A 7 -5.51 -7.06 4.52
CA LEU A 7 -4.31 -7.47 3.80
C LEU A 7 -4.57 -8.27 2.53
N TYR A 8 -5.80 -8.73 2.30
CA TYR A 8 -6.20 -9.37 1.05
C TYR A 8 -6.66 -8.32 0.05
N ASP A 9 -6.28 -8.47 -1.20
CA ASP A 9 -6.51 -7.54 -2.31
C ASP A 9 -8.00 -7.32 -2.53
N LYS A 10 -8.81 -8.38 -2.53
CA LYS A 10 -10.27 -8.23 -2.67
C LYS A 10 -10.89 -7.47 -1.50
N ALA A 11 -10.49 -7.77 -0.28
CA ALA A 11 -10.96 -7.10 0.93
C ALA A 11 -10.58 -5.62 0.95
N PHE A 12 -9.33 -5.31 0.59
CA PHE A 12 -8.84 -3.94 0.55
C PHE A 12 -9.48 -3.13 -0.57
N LYS A 13 -9.66 -3.73 -1.76
CA LYS A 13 -10.39 -3.13 -2.88
C LYS A 13 -11.83 -2.80 -2.49
N TYR A 14 -12.51 -3.72 -1.80
CA TYR A 14 -13.86 -3.50 -1.29
C TYR A 14 -13.90 -2.31 -0.33
N LEU A 15 -12.96 -2.22 0.62
CA LEU A 15 -12.85 -1.08 1.53
C LEU A 15 -12.66 0.26 0.80
N MET A 16 -11.71 0.29 -0.13
CA MET A 16 -11.28 1.51 -0.81
C MET A 16 -12.20 1.93 -1.96
N ALA A 17 -13.09 1.05 -2.44
CA ALA A 17 -14.12 1.40 -3.41
C ALA A 17 -15.26 2.24 -2.81
N ASN A 18 -15.33 2.33 -1.48
CA ASN A 18 -16.28 3.18 -0.80
C ASN A 18 -15.65 4.54 -0.50
N ASP A 19 -16.11 5.61 -1.17
CA ASP A 19 -15.54 6.96 -1.05
C ASP A 19 -15.44 7.47 0.39
N LYS A 20 -16.44 7.19 1.23
CA LYS A 20 -16.42 7.59 2.65
C LYS A 20 -15.24 6.95 3.36
N PHE A 21 -15.02 5.65 3.15
CA PHE A 21 -13.93 4.91 3.80
C PHE A 21 -12.58 5.18 3.16
N ALA A 22 -12.49 5.33 1.84
CA ALA A 22 -11.28 5.75 1.16
C ALA A 22 -10.77 7.10 1.69
N LYS A 23 -11.63 8.12 1.79
CA LYS A 23 -11.28 9.40 2.41
C LYS A 23 -10.80 9.25 3.84
N LYS A 24 -11.47 8.42 4.64
CA LYS A 24 -11.11 8.19 6.04
C LYS A 24 -9.74 7.51 6.18
N VAL A 25 -9.49 6.44 5.40
CA VAL A 25 -8.21 5.73 5.36
C VAL A 25 -7.08 6.68 4.97
N LEU A 26 -7.24 7.40 3.86
CA LEU A 26 -6.24 8.33 3.37
C LEU A 26 -6.00 9.47 4.37
N SER A 27 -7.06 10.02 4.98
CA SER A 27 -6.93 11.07 6.00
C SER A 27 -6.15 10.62 7.23
N VAL A 28 -6.33 9.35 7.65
CA VAL A 28 -5.59 8.80 8.79
C VAL A 28 -4.11 8.58 8.44
N ILE A 29 -3.82 8.06 7.24
CA ILE A 29 -2.44 7.76 6.83
C ILE A 29 -1.64 9.04 6.57
N LEU A 30 -2.25 10.01 5.90
CA LEU A 30 -1.61 11.28 5.55
C LEU A 30 -1.58 12.28 6.70
N ASP A 31 -2.36 12.03 7.76
CA ASP A 31 -2.56 12.95 8.89
C ASP A 31 -3.04 14.35 8.48
N VAL A 32 -3.88 14.40 7.42
CA VAL A 32 -4.52 15.61 6.89
C VAL A 32 -5.97 15.30 6.53
N GLU A 33 -6.81 16.33 6.39
CA GLU A 33 -8.20 16.15 5.96
C GLU A 33 -8.25 15.90 4.45
N VAL A 34 -8.79 14.75 4.03
CA VAL A 34 -9.09 14.45 2.62
C VAL A 34 -10.56 14.79 2.36
N GLU A 35 -10.80 15.90 1.65
CA GLU A 35 -12.16 16.41 1.38
C GLU A 35 -12.82 15.61 0.24
N GLU A 36 -12.06 15.32 -0.81
CA GLU A 36 -12.50 14.61 -2.02
C GLU A 36 -11.53 13.50 -2.40
N VAL A 37 -12.07 12.40 -2.92
CA VAL A 37 -11.29 11.31 -3.50
C VAL A 37 -12.01 10.78 -4.73
N THR A 38 -11.27 10.58 -5.81
CA THR A 38 -11.71 9.86 -7.00
C THR A 38 -10.71 8.74 -7.23
N LEU A 39 -11.21 7.51 -7.23
CA LEU A 39 -10.43 6.36 -7.65
C LEU A 39 -10.24 6.46 -9.18
N ASP A 40 -8.99 6.61 -9.62
CA ASP A 40 -8.66 6.91 -11.02
C ASP A 40 -8.42 5.61 -11.81
N GLN A 41 -7.50 4.76 -11.32
CA GLN A 41 -7.18 3.47 -11.96
C GLN A 41 -7.03 2.35 -10.93
N GLN A 42 -7.66 1.21 -11.24
CA GLN A 42 -7.56 -0.03 -10.48
C GLN A 42 -6.67 -1.04 -11.19
N GLU A 43 -5.73 -1.60 -10.43
CA GLU A 43 -4.92 -2.78 -10.75
C GLU A 43 -3.89 -2.60 -11.88
N THR A 44 -2.64 -2.34 -11.50
CA THR A 44 -1.52 -2.93 -12.26
C THR A 44 -1.10 -4.23 -11.59
N ILE A 45 -1.91 -5.28 -11.77
CA ILE A 45 -1.40 -6.64 -11.60
C ILE A 45 -0.36 -6.80 -12.71
N PHE A 46 0.89 -7.11 -12.36
CA PHE A 46 1.92 -7.38 -13.37
C PHE A 46 2.03 -8.89 -13.56
N PRO A 47 1.17 -9.53 -14.39
CA PRO A 47 1.35 -10.92 -14.71
C PRO A 47 2.62 -11.05 -15.56
N ASP A 48 3.77 -11.28 -14.91
CA ASP A 48 4.87 -11.94 -15.59
C ASP A 48 4.40 -13.38 -15.85
N GLU A 49 4.14 -13.73 -17.10
CA GLU A 49 3.72 -15.09 -17.50
C GLU A 49 4.70 -16.18 -17.02
N LYS A 50 5.94 -15.82 -16.63
CA LYS A 50 6.94 -16.72 -16.04
C LYS A 50 7.06 -16.64 -14.52
N ARG A 51 6.54 -15.60 -13.85
CA ARG A 51 6.77 -15.35 -12.41
C ARG A 51 5.55 -14.93 -11.60
N GLN A 52 4.39 -14.76 -12.25
CA GLN A 52 3.07 -14.41 -11.72
C GLN A 52 3.15 -13.45 -10.51
N LEU A 53 3.47 -12.20 -10.80
CA LEU A 53 3.69 -11.16 -9.79
C LEU A 53 2.44 -10.30 -9.56
N THR A 54 1.84 -10.40 -8.38
CA THR A 54 0.68 -9.57 -8.02
C THR A 54 1.16 -8.38 -7.20
N LEU A 55 1.27 -7.20 -7.82
CA LEU A 55 1.39 -5.94 -7.08
C LEU A 55 0.01 -5.30 -7.00
N PHE A 56 -0.52 -5.20 -5.78
CA PHE A 56 -1.76 -4.49 -5.57
C PHE A 56 -1.49 -2.99 -5.39
N ARG A 57 -1.89 -2.21 -6.39
CA ARG A 57 -1.80 -0.75 -6.43
C ARG A 57 -3.16 -0.14 -6.75
N LEU A 58 -3.54 0.87 -5.99
CA LEU A 58 -4.70 1.73 -6.24
C LEU A 58 -4.22 3.17 -6.39
N ASP A 59 -4.67 3.82 -7.45
CA ASP A 59 -4.36 5.22 -7.71
C ASP A 59 -5.58 6.09 -7.47
N PHE A 60 -5.38 7.17 -6.70
CA PHE A 60 -6.41 8.14 -6.39
C PHE A 60 -5.99 9.54 -6.83
N LYS A 61 -6.96 10.30 -7.30
CA LYS A 61 -6.89 11.76 -7.29
C LYS A 61 -7.62 12.25 -6.04
N ALA A 62 -6.95 13.06 -5.22
CA ALA A 62 -7.52 13.53 -3.96
C ALA A 62 -7.34 15.04 -3.79
N VAL A 63 -8.29 15.67 -3.09
CA VAL A 63 -8.17 17.04 -2.59
C VAL A 63 -7.90 16.96 -1.10
N ILE A 64 -6.71 17.40 -0.69
CA ILE A 64 -6.28 17.47 0.71
C ILE A 64 -6.32 18.90 1.21
N LYS A 65 -6.60 19.05 2.50
CA LYS A 65 -6.58 20.33 3.20
C LYS A 65 -5.44 20.33 4.22
N GLU A 66 -4.50 21.23 3.98
CA GLU A 66 -3.29 21.43 4.78
C GLU A 66 -3.60 22.11 6.12
N ALA A 67 -2.64 22.06 7.05
CA ALA A 67 -2.79 22.68 8.37
C ALA A 67 -2.99 24.21 8.32
N ASP A 68 -2.51 24.88 7.27
CA ASP A 68 -2.73 26.31 7.03
C ASP A 68 -4.10 26.62 6.40
N GLY A 69 -4.94 25.60 6.18
CA GLY A 69 -6.24 25.69 5.54
C GLY A 69 -6.20 25.73 4.02
N SER A 70 -5.02 25.72 3.40
CA SER A 70 -4.90 25.65 1.94
C SER A 70 -5.34 24.28 1.41
N ARG A 71 -5.85 24.28 0.18
CA ARG A 71 -6.27 23.07 -0.52
C ARG A 71 -5.28 22.72 -1.61
N LYS A 72 -5.01 21.43 -1.76
CA LYS A 72 -4.10 20.92 -2.77
C LYS A 72 -4.66 19.66 -3.38
N THR A 73 -4.63 19.57 -4.70
CA THR A 73 -4.92 18.33 -5.42
C THR A 73 -3.63 17.53 -5.55
N VAL A 74 -3.70 16.25 -5.18
CA VAL A 74 -2.57 15.31 -5.21
C VAL A 74 -2.99 14.02 -5.90
N LEU A 75 -2.01 13.32 -6.47
CA LEU A 75 -2.14 11.94 -6.89
C LEU A 75 -1.61 11.05 -5.76
N ILE A 76 -2.35 10.02 -5.40
CA ILE A 76 -1.96 9.08 -4.36
C ILE A 76 -1.81 7.71 -4.98
N GLU A 77 -0.60 7.15 -4.89
CA GLU A 77 -0.31 5.77 -5.27
C GLU A 77 -0.27 4.91 -4.00
N LEU A 78 -1.34 4.17 -3.74
CA LEU A 78 -1.42 3.30 -2.57
C LEU A 78 -1.09 1.87 -2.99
N GLN A 79 0.00 1.35 -2.43
CA GLN A 79 0.47 -0.01 -2.62
C GLN A 79 0.36 -0.81 -1.33
N LYS A 80 -0.02 -2.07 -1.47
CA LYS A 80 -0.08 -3.01 -0.38
C LYS A 80 0.69 -4.27 -0.75
N SER A 81 1.42 -4.82 0.21
CA SER A 81 2.06 -6.12 0.06
C SER A 81 1.89 -6.93 1.33
N LYS A 82 1.52 -8.21 1.17
CA LYS A 82 1.33 -9.13 2.29
C LYS A 82 2.67 -9.76 2.68
N PHE A 83 3.59 -9.98 1.73
CA PHE A 83 4.84 -10.71 1.95
C PHE A 83 6.08 -9.92 1.49
N SER A 84 7.21 -10.11 2.19
CA SER A 84 8.47 -9.39 1.88
C SER A 84 9.03 -9.68 0.50
N THR A 85 8.67 -10.84 -0.02
CA THR A 85 9.12 -11.36 -1.30
C THR A 85 8.49 -10.60 -2.47
N ASP A 86 7.25 -10.12 -2.32
CA ASP A 86 6.58 -9.26 -3.29
C ASP A 86 7.42 -8.00 -3.59
N ILE A 87 7.99 -7.36 -2.56
CA ILE A 87 8.83 -6.16 -2.74
C ILE A 87 10.20 -6.48 -3.34
N GLN A 88 10.82 -7.60 -3.00
CA GLN A 88 12.09 -7.99 -3.64
C GLN A 88 11.88 -8.24 -5.14
N ARG A 89 10.79 -8.93 -5.49
CA ARG A 89 10.43 -9.16 -6.89
C ARG A 89 10.04 -7.85 -7.59
N PHE A 90 9.35 -6.91 -6.91
CA PHE A 90 9.06 -5.58 -7.42
C PHE A 90 10.33 -4.75 -7.69
N ARG A 91 11.31 -4.74 -6.77
CA ARG A 91 12.59 -4.06 -7.00
C ARG A 91 13.31 -4.63 -8.22
N ASN A 92 13.29 -5.95 -8.40
CA ASN A 92 13.86 -6.60 -9.57
C ASN A 92 13.10 -6.25 -10.86
N TYR A 93 11.77 -6.12 -10.78
CA TYR A 93 10.93 -5.70 -11.90
C TYR A 93 11.18 -4.24 -12.30
N LEU A 94 11.17 -3.31 -11.36
CA LEU A 94 11.54 -1.91 -11.60
C LEU A 94 12.93 -1.83 -12.23
N GLY A 95 13.92 -2.51 -11.65
CA GLY A 95 15.28 -2.54 -12.18
C GLY A 95 15.36 -3.06 -13.63
N ALA A 96 14.58 -4.09 -13.97
CA ALA A 96 14.53 -4.65 -15.32
C ALA A 96 13.81 -3.74 -16.34
N ASN A 97 12.74 -3.07 -15.93
CA ASN A 97 12.00 -2.14 -16.78
C ASN A 97 12.68 -0.79 -16.97
N TYR A 98 13.43 -0.30 -15.98
CA TYR A 98 14.29 0.87 -16.17
C TYR A 98 15.43 0.59 -17.16
N MET A 99 15.83 -0.68 -17.32
CA MET A 99 16.85 -1.10 -18.30
C MET A 99 16.27 -1.32 -19.71
N ALA A 100 14.99 -1.69 -19.82
CA ALA A 100 14.31 -1.80 -21.11
C ALA A 100 13.74 -0.43 -21.49
N LYS A 101 14.40 0.28 -22.43
CA LYS A 101 13.88 1.52 -23.02
C LYS A 101 12.36 1.40 -23.27
N PRO A 102 11.52 2.33 -22.78
CA PRO A 102 10.10 2.26 -23.04
C PRO A 102 9.89 2.31 -24.56
N LYS A 103 9.23 1.28 -25.10
CA LYS A 103 8.66 1.37 -26.45
C LYS A 103 7.56 2.42 -26.36
N LYS A 104 7.75 3.56 -27.04
CA LYS A 104 6.69 4.56 -27.26
C LYS A 104 5.43 3.82 -27.75
N ARG A 105 4.34 3.92 -27.00
CA ARG A 105 3.01 3.56 -27.50
C ARG A 105 2.49 4.77 -28.27
N GLU A 106 1.92 4.54 -29.45
CA GLU A 106 1.51 5.59 -30.39
C GLU A 106 0.26 6.40 -29.96
N ASP A 107 -0.25 6.21 -28.72
CA ASP A 107 -1.36 6.99 -28.13
C ASP A 107 -0.88 8.06 -27.11
N GLU A 108 0.34 8.58 -27.29
CA GLU A 108 0.97 9.56 -26.38
C GLU A 108 0.32 10.97 -26.39
N SER A 109 -0.64 11.28 -27.27
CA SER A 109 -1.21 12.64 -27.37
C SER A 109 -2.27 12.95 -26.31
N ALA A 110 -3.08 11.98 -25.88
CA ALA A 110 -4.07 12.18 -24.82
C ALA A 110 -3.50 11.91 -23.41
N MET A 111 -2.47 11.06 -23.33
CA MET A 111 -1.79 10.73 -22.06
C MET A 111 -0.77 11.79 -21.62
N ALA A 112 -0.21 12.56 -22.55
CA ALA A 112 0.76 13.62 -22.23
C ALA A 112 0.13 14.85 -21.56
N GLU A 113 -1.18 15.11 -21.76
CA GLU A 113 -1.86 16.22 -21.09
C GLU A 113 -2.25 15.92 -19.63
N TYR A 114 -2.43 14.65 -19.27
CA TYR A 114 -2.99 14.26 -17.96
C TYR A 114 -1.94 14.03 -16.85
N GLN A 115 -0.68 13.75 -17.17
CA GLN A 115 0.39 13.51 -16.19
C GLN A 115 1.09 14.79 -15.67
N ALA A 116 0.63 15.99 -16.04
CA ALA A 116 1.48 17.17 -16.01
C ALA A 116 1.38 18.14 -14.81
N ALA A 117 0.55 17.95 -13.76
CA ALA A 117 0.36 19.07 -12.80
C ALA A 117 -0.02 18.77 -11.33
N TYR A 118 0.10 17.53 -10.83
CA TYR A 118 -0.19 17.27 -9.40
C TYR A 118 0.95 16.52 -8.70
N PRO A 119 1.33 16.92 -7.47
CA PRO A 119 2.30 16.18 -6.67
C PRO A 119 1.83 14.78 -6.34
N ILE A 120 2.78 13.84 -6.29
CA ILE A 120 2.52 12.41 -6.05
C ILE A 120 2.87 12.05 -4.61
N ILE A 121 1.93 11.41 -3.91
CA ILE A 121 2.13 10.81 -2.59
C ILE A 121 2.04 9.30 -2.73
N THR A 122 3.07 8.59 -2.27
CA THR A 122 3.10 7.12 -2.27
C THR A 122 2.80 6.60 -0.88
N ILE A 123 1.99 5.55 -0.78
CA ILE A 123 1.65 4.89 0.48
C ILE A 123 1.97 3.40 0.34
N TYR A 124 2.72 2.84 1.28
CA TYR A 124 3.05 1.42 1.35
C TYR A 124 2.50 0.81 2.63
N ILE A 125 1.55 -0.10 2.51
CA ILE A 125 1.04 -0.91 3.64
C ILE A 125 1.66 -2.31 3.54
N LEU A 126 2.54 -2.62 4.50
CA LEU A 126 3.34 -3.83 4.52
C LEU A 126 2.84 -4.80 5.59
N GLY A 127 2.47 -5.99 5.12
CA GLY A 127 2.08 -7.16 5.89
C GLY A 127 3.24 -7.88 6.58
N TYR A 128 4.45 -7.31 6.58
CA TYR A 128 5.67 -7.90 7.12
C TYR A 128 6.61 -6.83 7.70
N ASN A 129 7.65 -7.26 8.40
CA ASN A 129 8.66 -6.37 8.98
C ASN A 129 9.87 -6.24 8.06
N MET A 130 10.32 -5.03 7.82
CA MET A 130 11.64 -4.74 7.25
C MET A 130 12.68 -4.71 8.36
N GLU A 131 13.84 -5.32 8.12
CA GLU A 131 14.93 -5.44 9.10
C GLU A 131 15.64 -4.11 9.33
N ASP A 132 15.83 -3.33 8.27
CA ASP A 132 16.53 -2.05 8.23
C ASP A 132 15.64 -0.84 8.61
N LEU A 133 14.32 -1.05 8.76
CA LEU A 133 13.37 -0.04 9.18
C LEU A 133 12.58 -0.50 10.41
N PRO A 134 13.12 -0.38 11.64
CA PRO A 134 12.50 -0.91 12.86
C PRO A 134 11.34 -0.05 13.41
N TYR A 135 10.58 0.63 12.54
CA TYR A 135 9.51 1.56 12.90
C TYR A 135 8.15 1.10 12.35
N MET A 136 7.08 1.32 13.10
CA MET A 136 5.73 0.92 12.67
C MET A 136 5.23 1.74 11.48
N ALA A 137 5.42 3.05 11.50
CA ALA A 137 5.10 3.94 10.41
C ALA A 137 6.21 4.98 10.23
N VAL A 138 6.59 5.24 8.99
CA VAL A 138 7.62 6.22 8.62
C VAL A 138 7.09 7.05 7.47
N THR A 139 7.15 8.36 7.61
CA THR A 139 6.94 9.30 6.51
C THR A 139 8.28 9.80 6.02
N VAL A 140 8.58 9.60 4.74
CA VAL A 140 9.76 10.16 4.09
C VAL A 140 9.34 11.43 3.37
N ASN A 141 9.70 12.55 3.99
CA ASN A 141 9.59 13.88 3.40
C ASN A 141 10.98 14.33 2.96
N ARG A 142 11.02 15.26 1.99
CA ARG A 142 12.29 15.84 1.55
C ARG A 142 12.56 17.15 2.27
N GLU A 143 13.79 17.29 2.75
CA GLU A 143 14.33 18.58 3.12
C GLU A 143 14.91 19.26 1.87
N ILE A 144 14.56 20.52 1.65
CA ILE A 144 15.21 21.33 0.63
C ILE A 144 16.47 21.92 1.25
N ILE A 145 17.62 21.65 0.66
CA ILE A 145 18.92 22.12 1.16
C ILE A 145 19.54 22.99 0.06
N ASP A 146 19.91 24.22 0.41
CA ASP A 146 20.73 25.03 -0.48
C ASP A 146 22.12 24.40 -0.58
N SER A 147 22.49 23.98 -1.79
CA SER A 147 23.79 23.34 -2.02
C SER A 147 24.97 24.31 -1.88
N VAL A 148 24.74 25.63 -1.91
CA VAL A 148 25.78 26.65 -1.71
C VAL A 148 26.02 26.91 -0.22
N SER A 149 25.01 27.38 0.51
CA SER A 149 25.13 27.69 1.95
C SER A 149 25.11 26.45 2.85
N LYS A 150 24.62 25.31 2.35
CA LYS A 150 24.31 24.08 3.11
C LYS A 150 23.19 24.26 4.14
N GLU A 151 22.43 25.35 4.04
CA GLU A 151 21.30 25.60 4.93
C GLU A 151 20.03 24.88 4.45
N ARG A 152 19.20 24.52 5.42
CA ARG A 152 17.85 24.00 5.16
C ARG A 152 16.94 25.16 4.75
N LEU A 153 16.30 25.04 3.61
CA LEU A 153 15.36 26.02 3.08
C LEU A 153 13.93 25.62 3.46
N ASN A 154 13.20 26.57 4.03
CA ASN A 154 11.76 26.45 4.24
C ASN A 154 11.03 27.20 3.12
N VAL A 155 11.00 26.61 1.93
CA VAL A 155 10.37 27.20 0.73
C VAL A 155 9.34 26.24 0.14
N LYS A 156 8.16 26.76 -0.19
CA LYS A 156 7.17 26.03 -1.01
C LYS A 156 7.49 26.28 -2.48
N SER A 157 7.92 25.24 -3.19
CA SER A 157 8.30 25.34 -4.60
C SER A 157 7.48 24.36 -5.43
N PHE A 158 6.62 24.90 -6.30
CA PHE A 158 5.83 24.11 -7.24
C PHE A 158 6.72 23.13 -8.02
N PHE A 159 7.83 23.59 -8.57
CA PHE A 159 8.74 22.74 -9.34
C PHE A 159 9.32 21.57 -8.53
N VAL A 160 9.74 21.81 -7.29
CA VAL A 160 10.32 20.76 -6.43
C VAL A 160 9.27 19.76 -6.00
N GLU A 161 8.07 20.22 -5.66
CA GLU A 161 6.94 19.37 -5.24
C GLU A 161 6.46 18.43 -6.34
N HIS A 162 6.60 18.80 -7.62
CA HIS A 162 6.20 17.96 -8.75
C HIS A 162 7.26 16.94 -9.16
N LEU A 163 8.53 17.20 -8.87
CA LEU A 163 9.63 16.28 -9.20
C LEU A 163 9.89 15.24 -8.12
N THR A 164 9.33 15.44 -6.93
CA THR A 164 9.71 14.64 -5.77
C THR A 164 8.49 14.10 -5.04
N HIS A 165 8.53 12.81 -4.71
CA HIS A 165 7.40 12.14 -4.09
C HIS A 165 7.55 12.13 -2.58
N GLN A 166 6.45 12.39 -1.89
CA GLN A 166 6.31 12.05 -0.48
C GLN A 166 5.98 10.56 -0.38
N SER A 167 6.47 9.88 0.66
CA SER A 167 6.13 8.47 0.89
C SER A 167 5.77 8.17 2.33
N HIS A 168 4.76 7.32 2.52
CA HIS A 168 4.38 6.76 3.82
C HIS A 168 4.61 5.26 3.79
N ILE A 169 5.37 4.73 4.74
CA ILE A 169 5.68 3.30 4.85
C ILE A 169 5.14 2.80 6.19
N ILE A 170 4.21 1.84 6.14
CA ILE A 170 3.50 1.32 7.30
C ILE A 170 3.72 -0.19 7.39
N GLN A 171 4.21 -0.67 8.52
CA GLN A 171 4.45 -2.09 8.82
C GLN A 171 3.44 -2.59 9.84
N VAL A 172 2.36 -3.23 9.39
CA VAL A 172 1.21 -3.57 10.25
C VAL A 172 1.55 -4.60 11.33
N ARG A 173 2.59 -5.41 11.12
CA ARG A 173 3.10 -6.36 12.13
C ARG A 173 3.83 -5.70 13.29
N ARG A 174 4.20 -4.42 13.17
CA ARG A 174 4.85 -3.63 14.24
C ARG A 174 3.86 -2.84 15.10
N LEU A 175 2.56 -3.12 14.98
CA LEU A 175 1.52 -2.49 15.78
C LEU A 175 1.76 -2.74 17.28
N PRO A 176 1.99 -1.68 18.10
CA PRO A 176 2.22 -1.80 19.54
C PRO A 176 0.96 -2.32 20.25
N LYS A 177 1.10 -2.88 21.47
CA LYS A 177 -0.04 -3.35 22.26
C LYS A 177 -0.99 -2.24 22.73
N GLU A 178 -0.45 -1.07 23.05
CA GLU A 178 -1.26 0.10 23.44
C GLU A 178 -1.51 0.96 22.20
N ARG A 179 -2.76 1.31 21.92
CA ARG A 179 -3.16 2.14 20.78
C ARG A 179 -3.39 3.58 21.24
N ARG A 180 -2.41 4.46 21.02
CA ARG A 180 -2.41 5.85 21.48
C ARG A 180 -2.83 6.79 20.35
N THR A 181 -2.25 6.62 19.17
CA THR A 181 -2.49 7.50 18.02
C THR A 181 -3.70 7.07 17.20
N ARG A 182 -4.23 7.99 16.39
CA ARG A 182 -5.29 7.71 15.42
C ARG A 182 -4.87 6.64 14.41
N LEU A 183 -3.63 6.71 13.92
CA LEU A 183 -3.05 5.70 13.02
C LEU A 183 -2.95 4.32 13.69
N GLU A 184 -2.47 4.24 14.94
CA GLU A 184 -2.42 2.98 15.69
C GLU A 184 -3.80 2.36 15.88
N LYS A 185 -4.81 3.18 16.19
CA LYS A 185 -6.21 2.72 16.29
C LYS A 185 -6.72 2.21 14.95
N PHE A 186 -6.45 2.90 13.84
CA PHE A 186 -6.85 2.45 12.51
C PHE A 186 -6.20 1.10 12.14
N LEU A 187 -4.91 0.95 12.43
CA LEU A 187 -4.15 -0.27 12.11
C LEU A 187 -4.58 -1.49 12.92
N THR A 188 -5.42 -1.33 13.95
CA THR A 188 -6.14 -2.44 14.59
C THR A 188 -6.94 -3.27 13.58
N LEU A 189 -7.44 -2.67 12.49
CA LEU A 189 -8.12 -3.37 11.40
C LEU A 189 -7.18 -4.25 10.54
N PHE A 190 -5.87 -4.12 10.73
CA PHE A 190 -4.82 -4.87 10.04
C PHE A 190 -3.99 -5.71 11.02
N ASN A 191 -4.47 -5.95 12.24
CA ASN A 191 -3.69 -6.64 13.26
C ASN A 191 -3.57 -8.14 12.98
N GLN A 192 -2.43 -8.54 12.41
CA GLN A 192 -2.16 -9.93 12.01
C GLN A 192 -1.98 -10.90 13.19
N LYS A 193 -2.02 -10.44 14.45
CA LYS A 193 -2.06 -11.31 15.63
C LYS A 193 -3.44 -11.93 15.85
N TRP A 194 -4.46 -11.42 15.18
CA TRP A 194 -5.85 -11.82 15.33
C TRP A 194 -6.39 -12.56 14.09
N ILE A 195 -5.51 -13.15 13.30
CA ILE A 195 -5.93 -14.01 12.20
C ILE A 195 -6.71 -15.20 12.78
N SER A 196 -7.85 -15.53 12.15
CA SER A 196 -8.65 -16.68 12.54
C SER A 196 -7.90 -17.99 12.31
N LYS A 197 -8.18 -19.00 13.12
CA LYS A 197 -7.64 -20.36 12.90
C LYS A 197 -8.30 -21.09 11.73
N GLU A 198 -9.46 -20.60 11.28
CA GLU A 198 -10.24 -21.21 10.19
C GLU A 198 -9.71 -20.80 8.81
N ALA A 199 -9.40 -19.51 8.64
CA ALA A 199 -8.91 -18.94 7.38
C ALA A 199 -8.13 -17.64 7.62
N ASP A 200 -7.05 -17.43 6.87
CA ASP A 200 -6.14 -16.30 7.07
C ASP A 200 -6.74 -14.97 6.55
N TYR A 201 -7.73 -15.08 5.64
CA TYR A 201 -8.53 -13.95 5.16
C TYR A 201 -9.55 -13.42 6.18
N ILE A 202 -9.62 -13.98 7.38
CA ILE A 202 -10.52 -13.54 8.45
C ILE A 202 -9.71 -13.01 9.64
N LEU A 203 -10.06 -11.81 10.13
CA LEU A 203 -9.57 -11.27 11.40
C LEU A 203 -10.64 -11.35 12.49
N GLU A 204 -10.27 -11.88 13.64
CA GLU A 204 -11.08 -11.96 14.86
C GLU A 204 -10.73 -10.81 15.80
N LEU A 205 -11.32 -9.64 15.54
CA LEU A 205 -11.06 -8.43 16.33
C LEU A 205 -11.40 -8.63 17.81
N GLU A 206 -10.41 -8.38 18.68
CA GLU A 206 -10.55 -8.35 20.14
C GLU A 206 -11.04 -6.98 20.64
N GLU A 207 -10.71 -5.91 19.92
CA GLU A 207 -11.13 -4.54 20.21
C GLU A 207 -11.57 -3.85 18.92
N THR A 208 -12.47 -2.88 19.06
CA THR A 208 -12.97 -2.07 17.96
C THR A 208 -12.91 -0.60 18.36
N PRO A 209 -11.99 0.19 17.78
CA PRO A 209 -11.94 1.62 18.07
C PRO A 209 -13.23 2.29 17.59
N GLU A 210 -13.86 3.09 18.46
CA GLU A 210 -15.14 3.74 18.21
C GLU A 210 -15.14 4.54 16.90
N GLU A 211 -14.06 5.28 16.64
CA GLU A 211 -13.90 6.05 15.40
C GLU A 211 -14.05 5.16 14.15
N PHE A 212 -13.63 3.90 14.18
CA PHE A 212 -13.62 3.00 13.01
C PHE A 212 -14.71 1.93 13.06
N ALA A 213 -15.69 2.03 13.97
CA ALA A 213 -16.75 1.03 14.09
C ALA A 213 -17.56 0.84 12.80
N ASP A 214 -17.80 1.93 12.06
CA ASP A 214 -18.50 1.89 10.76
C ASP A 214 -17.72 1.12 9.68
N MET A 215 -16.40 1.25 9.65
CA MET A 215 -15.54 0.47 8.78
C MET A 215 -15.53 -1.01 9.15
N VAL A 216 -15.61 -1.32 10.43
CA VAL A 216 -15.62 -2.70 10.92
C VAL A 216 -16.90 -3.42 10.51
N GLU A 217 -18.05 -2.76 10.65
CA GLU A 217 -19.33 -3.28 10.16
C GLU A 217 -19.34 -3.40 8.62
N TYR A 218 -18.70 -2.47 7.92
CA TYR A 218 -18.54 -2.58 6.48
C TYR A 218 -17.71 -3.81 6.08
N LEU A 219 -16.56 -4.04 6.73
CA LEU A 219 -15.68 -5.19 6.49
C LEU A 219 -16.26 -6.53 7.00
N ARG A 220 -17.34 -6.51 7.77
CA ARG A 220 -18.11 -7.73 8.11
C ARG A 220 -18.94 -8.23 6.95
N SER A 221 -19.53 -7.31 6.19
CA SER A 221 -20.52 -7.63 5.17
C SER A 221 -20.03 -8.67 4.14
N PRO A 222 -18.79 -8.61 3.64
CA PRO A 222 -18.31 -9.58 2.65
C PRO A 222 -18.20 -11.02 3.16
N LEU A 223 -18.11 -11.25 4.48
CA LEU A 223 -18.11 -12.61 5.03
C LEU A 223 -19.45 -13.32 4.86
N MET A 224 -20.54 -12.58 4.68
CA MET A 224 -21.86 -13.14 4.44
C MET A 224 -22.12 -13.43 2.96
N ASP A 225 -21.30 -12.87 2.06
CA ASP A 225 -21.36 -13.09 0.62
C ASP A 225 -20.53 -14.32 0.24
N GLU A 226 -21.20 -15.37 -0.25
CA GLU A 226 -20.53 -16.60 -0.68
C GLU A 226 -19.59 -16.37 -1.87
N SER A 227 -19.97 -15.52 -2.83
CA SER A 227 -19.15 -15.23 -3.99
C SER A 227 -17.88 -14.48 -3.60
N PHE A 228 -17.99 -13.55 -2.64
CA PHE A 228 -16.85 -12.80 -2.13
C PHE A 228 -15.90 -13.71 -1.34
N ARG A 229 -16.43 -14.59 -0.49
CA ARG A 229 -15.62 -15.58 0.24
C ARG A 229 -14.85 -16.50 -0.70
N ARG A 230 -15.49 -17.01 -1.76
CA ARG A 230 -14.80 -17.84 -2.77
C ARG A 230 -13.64 -17.09 -3.45
N ASN A 231 -13.78 -15.78 -3.69
CA ASN A 231 -12.70 -14.97 -4.24
C ASN A 231 -11.53 -14.81 -3.25
N LEU A 232 -11.81 -14.67 -1.95
CA LEU A 232 -10.78 -14.63 -0.90
C LEU A 232 -10.08 -15.97 -0.73
N GLU A 233 -10.82 -17.08 -0.79
CA GLU A 233 -10.27 -18.43 -0.75
C GLU A 233 -9.34 -18.69 -1.94
N ALA A 234 -9.75 -18.27 -3.15
CA ALA A 234 -8.90 -18.36 -4.34
C ALA A 234 -7.62 -17.51 -4.22
N GLU A 235 -7.74 -16.28 -3.70
CA GLU A 235 -6.56 -15.43 -3.42
C GLU A 235 -5.62 -16.10 -2.42
N GLU A 236 -6.16 -16.69 -1.35
CA GLU A 236 -5.37 -17.40 -0.34
C GLU A 236 -4.67 -18.65 -0.90
N GLU A 237 -5.34 -19.42 -1.76
CA GLU A 237 -4.74 -20.58 -2.42
C GLU A 237 -3.57 -20.16 -3.31
N ILE A 238 -3.74 -19.08 -4.07
CA ILE A 238 -2.70 -18.49 -4.92
C ILE A 238 -1.50 -18.06 -4.07
N ASP A 239 -1.72 -17.34 -2.98
CA ASP A 239 -0.66 -16.93 -2.04
C ASP A 239 0.14 -18.13 -1.51
N ARG A 240 -0.55 -19.19 -1.06
CA ARG A 240 0.10 -20.41 -0.55
C ARG A 240 0.96 -21.09 -1.61
N ILE A 241 0.47 -21.18 -2.85
CA ILE A 241 1.23 -21.75 -3.97
C ILE A 241 2.52 -20.94 -4.20
N PHE A 242 2.44 -19.61 -4.13
CA PHE A 242 3.62 -18.76 -4.28
C PHE A 242 4.64 -18.93 -3.17
N ASP A 243 4.20 -18.95 -1.93
CA ASP A 243 5.06 -19.14 -0.76
C ASP A 243 5.81 -20.48 -0.85
N GLU A 244 5.14 -21.55 -1.25
CA GLU A 244 5.77 -22.84 -1.45
C GLU A 244 6.81 -22.86 -2.58
N GLN A 245 6.47 -22.28 -3.73
CA GLN A 245 7.38 -22.19 -4.86
C GLN A 245 8.63 -21.38 -4.51
N GLU A 246 8.44 -20.29 -3.77
CA GLU A 246 9.53 -19.45 -3.31
C GLU A 246 10.43 -20.15 -2.30
N ALA A 247 9.86 -20.84 -1.32
CA ALA A 247 10.63 -21.66 -0.38
C ALA A 247 11.48 -22.71 -1.12
N LYS A 248 10.95 -23.31 -2.20
CA LYS A 248 11.68 -24.23 -3.08
C LYS A 248 12.81 -23.52 -3.85
N TYR A 249 12.55 -22.34 -4.41
CA TYR A 249 13.54 -21.55 -5.15
C TYR A 249 14.71 -21.09 -4.26
N ILE A 250 14.42 -20.56 -3.07
CA ILE A 250 15.43 -20.13 -2.09
C ILE A 250 16.30 -21.32 -1.67
N LYS A 251 15.70 -22.49 -1.37
CA LYS A 251 16.45 -23.72 -1.03
C LYS A 251 17.34 -24.21 -2.18
N LYS A 252 16.92 -24.04 -3.44
CA LYS A 252 17.72 -24.41 -4.61
C LYS A 252 18.92 -23.47 -4.81
N ASN A 253 18.70 -22.16 -4.59
CA ASN A 253 19.75 -21.14 -4.72
C ASN A 253 20.75 -21.14 -3.56
N SER A 254 20.33 -21.51 -2.35
CA SER A 254 21.27 -21.69 -1.23
C SER A 254 22.16 -22.92 -1.44
N ARG A 255 21.60 -24.03 -1.95
CA ARG A 255 22.36 -25.25 -2.32
C ARG A 255 23.34 -25.03 -3.47
N SER A 256 22.98 -24.20 -4.46
CA SER A 256 23.88 -23.89 -5.59
C SER A 256 25.00 -22.92 -5.23
N ARG A 257 24.83 -22.12 -4.17
CA ARG A 257 25.88 -21.27 -3.60
C ARG A 257 26.81 -22.05 -2.68
N SER A 258 26.31 -23.03 -1.92
CA SER A 258 27.15 -23.89 -1.07
C SER A 258 27.94 -24.95 -1.83
N SER A 259 27.55 -25.28 -3.08
CA SER A 259 28.29 -26.23 -3.94
C SER A 259 29.36 -25.55 -4.80
N LYS A 260 29.57 -24.24 -4.65
CA LYS A 260 30.56 -23.42 -5.37
C LYS A 260 31.62 -22.81 -4.45
N SER A 261 31.57 -23.11 -3.15
CA SER A 261 32.64 -22.86 -2.16
C SER A 261 33.34 -24.16 -1.84
#